data_AF-A0A0Q4XPH7-F1
#
_entry.id   AF-A0A0Q4XPH7-F1
#
_cell.length_a   1.000
_cell.length_b   1.000
_cell.length_c   1.000
_cell.angle_alpha   90.00
_cell.angle_beta   90.00
_cell.angle_gamma   90.00
#
_symmetry.space_group_name_H-M   'P 1'
#
loop_
_entity.id
_entity.type
_entity.pdbx_description
1 polymer ?
#
loop_
_entity_poly.entity_id
_entity_poly.type
_entity_poly.pdbx_seq_one_letter_code
_entity_poly.pdbx_strand_id
1 'polypeptide(L)'
;MPDVNLGPHFEGFVQEQIERGRFRNASEVVRAGLRLLEDRESSVAERRSVLRQEINAAFDDPRPGSLASEVFARLRAHHAERVKVDERGD
;
A
#
# COMPACT_ATOMS: atom_id res chain seq x y z
N MET A 1 -6.41 7.44 -29.92
CA MET A 1 -6.68 7.75 -28.50
C MET A 1 -7.62 8.93 -28.47
N PRO A 2 -8.51 9.06 -27.47
CA PRO A 2 -9.31 10.29 -27.34
C PRO A 2 -8.37 11.50 -27.30
N ASP A 3 -8.82 12.61 -27.87
CA ASP A 3 -8.10 13.88 -27.80
C ASP A 3 -8.25 14.45 -26.38
N VAL A 4 -7.14 14.59 -25.67
CA VAL A 4 -7.11 14.97 -24.26
C VAL A 4 -6.18 16.16 -24.11
N ASN A 5 -6.71 17.29 -23.66
CA ASN A 5 -5.91 18.45 -23.31
C ASN A 5 -5.22 18.20 -21.95
N LEU A 6 -3.90 18.06 -21.97
CA LEU A 6 -3.08 17.75 -20.79
C LEU A 6 -2.62 19.01 -20.04
N GLY A 7 -2.68 20.17 -20.69
CA GLY A 7 -2.12 21.40 -20.16
C GLY A 7 -0.59 21.45 -20.18
N PRO A 8 0.00 22.65 -19.99
CA PRO A 8 1.39 22.93 -20.33
C PRO A 8 2.41 22.14 -19.49
N HIS A 9 2.07 21.80 -18.23
CA HIS A 9 2.96 21.02 -17.37
C HIS A 9 3.17 19.60 -17.89
N PHE A 10 2.08 18.91 -18.19
CA PHE A 10 2.13 17.51 -18.62
C PHE A 10 2.59 17.38 -20.08
N GLU A 11 2.30 18.37 -20.93
CA GLU A 11 2.89 18.45 -22.27
C GLU A 11 4.42 18.52 -22.20
N GLY A 12 4.97 19.39 -21.35
CA GLY A 12 6.41 19.48 -21.12
C GLY A 12 7.01 18.17 -20.59
N PHE A 13 6.34 17.53 -19.63
CA PHE A 13 6.77 16.23 -19.11
C PHE A 13 6.78 15.14 -20.21
N VAL A 14 5.72 15.06 -21.03
CA VAL A 14 5.61 14.10 -22.13
C VAL A 14 6.74 14.32 -23.13
N GLN A 15 6.99 15.57 -23.51
CA GLN A 15 8.06 15.93 -24.43
C GLN A 15 9.43 15.52 -23.88
N GLU A 16 9.71 15.80 -22.61
CA GLU A 16 10.94 15.39 -21.94
C GLU A 16 11.13 13.86 -21.93
N GLN A 17 10.06 13.09 -21.69
CA GLN A 17 10.15 11.62 -21.70
C GLN A 17 10.46 11.06 -23.10
N ILE A 18 9.98 11.71 -24.15
CA ILE A 18 10.27 11.35 -25.54
C ILE A 18 11.71 11.74 -25.92
N GLU A 19 12.14 12.95 -25.57
CA GLU A 19 13.50 13.45 -25.83
C GLU A 19 14.58 12.61 -25.15
N ARG A 20 14.30 12.11 -23.96
CA ARG A 20 15.16 11.16 -23.23
C ARG A 20 15.18 9.75 -23.86
N GLY A 21 14.42 9.52 -24.92
CA GLY A 21 14.34 8.24 -25.63
C GLY A 21 13.61 7.13 -24.88
N ARG A 22 12.95 7.43 -23.75
CA ARG A 22 12.20 6.41 -22.98
C ARG A 22 10.93 5.95 -23.68
N PHE A 23 10.33 6.82 -24.50
CA PHE A 23 9.11 6.54 -25.25
C PHE A 23 9.19 7.16 -26.64
N ARG A 24 8.49 6.56 -27.61
CA ARG A 24 8.55 6.98 -29.02
C ARG A 24 7.50 8.04 -29.37
N ASN A 25 6.46 8.18 -28.57
CA ASN A 25 5.38 9.13 -28.79
C ASN A 25 4.56 9.40 -27.51
N ALA A 26 3.77 10.47 -27.53
CA ALA A 26 2.93 10.87 -26.41
C ALA A 26 1.93 9.79 -25.98
N SER A 27 1.36 9.06 -26.94
CA SER A 27 0.40 8.00 -26.64
C SER A 27 1.01 6.85 -25.84
N GLU A 28 2.31 6.56 -26.01
CA GLU A 28 3.02 5.57 -25.19
C GLU A 28 3.23 6.06 -23.76
N VAL A 29 3.61 7.33 -23.57
CA VAL A 29 3.77 7.95 -22.24
C VAL A 29 2.44 7.92 -21.49
N VAL A 30 1.35 8.34 -22.13
CA VAL A 30 0.02 8.37 -21.53
C VAL A 30 -0.45 6.96 -21.15
N ARG A 31 -0.26 5.96 -22.02
CA ARG A 31 -0.60 4.57 -21.68
C ARG A 31 0.20 4.03 -20.51
N ALA A 32 1.49 4.34 -20.44
CA ALA A 32 2.34 3.94 -19.31
C ALA A 32 1.86 4.58 -18.00
N GLY A 33 1.50 5.87 -18.04
CA GLY A 33 0.92 6.57 -16.89
C GLY A 33 -0.41 5.97 -16.44
N LEU A 34 -1.31 5.67 -17.38
CA LEU A 34 -2.61 5.06 -17.07
C LEU A 34 -2.47 3.65 -16.50
N ARG A 35 -1.54 2.84 -17.02
CA ARG A 35 -1.25 1.51 -16.44
C ARG A 35 -0.75 1.63 -15.00
N LEU A 36 0.18 2.55 -14.74
CA LEU A 36 0.66 2.79 -13.37
C LEU A 36 -0.48 3.24 -12.43
N LEU A 37 -1.39 4.08 -12.94
CA LEU A 37 -2.57 4.51 -12.18
C LEU A 37 -3.50 3.32 -11.89
N GLU A 38 -3.79 2.50 -12.90
CA GLU A 38 -4.62 1.29 -12.76
C GLU A 38 -4.03 0.30 -11.73
N ASP A 39 -2.72 0.05 -11.79
CA ASP A 39 -2.02 -0.82 -10.84
C ASP A 39 -2.10 -0.26 -9.41
N ARG A 40 -1.94 1.07 -9.26
CA ARG A 40 -2.05 1.75 -7.97
C ARG A 40 -3.44 1.66 -7.39
N GLU A 41 -4.47 1.98 -8.18
CA GLU A 41 -5.87 1.94 -7.76
C GLU A 41 -6.28 0.51 -7.38
N SER A 42 -5.84 -0.48 -8.16
CA SER A 42 -6.08 -1.90 -7.88
C SER A 42 -5.46 -2.32 -6.54
N SER A 43 -4.19 -1.95 -6.28
CA SER A 43 -3.53 -2.26 -5.01
C SER A 43 -4.20 -1.56 -3.81
N VAL A 44 -4.67 -0.33 -3.99
CA VAL A 44 -5.41 0.40 -2.94
C VAL A 44 -6.75 -0.27 -2.66
N ALA A 45 -7.48 -0.66 -3.70
CA ALA A 45 -8.76 -1.35 -3.58
C ALA A 45 -8.61 -2.69 -2.84
N GLU A 46 -7.59 -3.48 -3.18
CA GLU A 46 -7.29 -4.75 -2.52
C GLU A 46 -6.99 -4.55 -1.03
N ARG A 47 -6.07 -3.64 -0.69
CA ARG A 47 -5.74 -3.33 0.71
C ARG A 47 -6.97 -2.87 1.50
N ARG A 48 -7.81 -2.03 0.89
CA ARG A 48 -9.05 -1.56 1.50
C ARG A 48 -10.04 -2.70 1.71
N SER A 49 -10.09 -3.65 0.78
CA SER A 49 -10.92 -4.86 0.92
C SER A 49 -10.49 -5.70 2.12
N VAL A 50 -9.19 -5.98 2.23
CA VAL A 50 -8.62 -6.74 3.37
C VAL A 50 -8.92 -6.03 4.69
N LEU A 51 -8.64 -4.72 4.79
CA LEU A 51 -8.93 -3.97 6.02
C LEU A 51 -10.41 -4.01 6.39
N ARG A 52 -11.31 -3.90 5.40
CA ARG A 52 -12.75 -3.99 5.65
C ARG A 52 -13.15 -5.38 6.14
N GLN A 53 -12.58 -6.43 5.55
CA GLN A 53 -12.83 -7.81 5.98
C GLN A 53 -12.36 -8.03 7.43
N GLU A 54 -11.14 -7.61 7.78
CA GLU A 54 -10.60 -7.75 9.13
C GLU A 54 -11.40 -6.96 10.17
N ILE A 55 -11.83 -5.75 9.83
CA ILE A 55 -12.68 -4.92 10.70
C ILE A 55 -14.03 -5.60 10.93
N ASN A 56 -14.67 -6.11 9.87
CA ASN A 56 -15.95 -6.80 10.00
C ASN A 56 -15.79 -8.09 10.83
N ALA A 57 -14.74 -8.87 10.57
CA ALA A 57 -14.44 -10.07 11.35
C ALA A 57 -14.22 -9.76 12.84
N ALA A 58 -13.60 -8.62 13.17
CA ALA A 58 -13.44 -8.16 14.54
C ALA A 58 -14.76 -7.72 15.19
N PHE A 59 -15.69 -7.14 14.43
CA PHE A 59 -17.04 -6.81 14.93
C PHE A 59 -17.92 -8.04 15.12
N ASP A 60 -17.74 -9.06 14.27
CA ASP A 60 -18.48 -10.32 14.33
C ASP A 60 -17.88 -11.30 15.36
N ASP A 61 -16.73 -10.97 15.94
CA ASP A 61 -16.06 -11.79 16.94
C ASP A 61 -16.87 -11.83 18.26
N PRO A 62 -17.34 -13.01 18.71
CA PRO A 62 -18.13 -13.13 19.92
C PRO A 62 -17.30 -13.00 21.20
N ARG A 63 -15.96 -12.94 21.11
CA ARG A 63 -15.09 -12.80 22.28
C ARG A 63 -15.30 -11.43 22.93
N PRO A 64 -15.34 -11.35 24.28
CA PRO A 64 -15.44 -10.08 24.95
C PRO A 64 -14.19 -9.22 24.67
N GLY A 65 -14.38 -7.91 24.64
CA GLY A 65 -13.28 -6.97 24.61
C GLY A 65 -12.31 -7.20 25.77
N SER A 66 -11.02 -7.04 25.51
CA SER A 66 -9.98 -7.14 26.55
C SER A 66 -9.48 -5.76 26.94
N LEU A 67 -9.08 -5.59 28.20
CA LEU A 67 -8.50 -4.35 28.66
C LEU A 67 -7.12 -4.15 28.01
N ALA A 68 -6.86 -2.95 27.50
CA ALA A 68 -5.58 -2.63 26.87
C ALA A 68 -4.39 -2.91 27.80
N SER A 69 -4.55 -2.67 29.11
CA SER A 69 -3.53 -2.96 30.13
C SER A 69 -3.15 -4.44 30.18
N GLU A 70 -4.13 -5.34 30.11
CA GLU A 70 -3.92 -6.79 30.12
C GLU A 70 -3.24 -7.26 28.83
N VAL A 71 -3.67 -6.74 27.68
CA VAL A 71 -3.03 -7.01 26.38
C VAL A 71 -1.55 -6.60 26.42
N PHE A 72 -1.25 -5.37 26.86
CA PHE A 72 0.12 -4.88 26.94
C PHE A 72 0.96 -5.63 27.97
N ALA A 73 0.39 -6.02 29.12
CA ALA A 73 1.08 -6.84 30.11
C ALA A 73 1.48 -8.19 29.53
N ARG A 74 0.54 -8.86 28.83
CA ARG A 74 0.80 -10.14 28.14
C ARG A 74 1.86 -10.01 27.05
N LEU A 75 1.80 -8.96 26.23
CA LEU A 75 2.80 -8.71 25.18
C LEU A 75 4.20 -8.51 25.78
N ARG A 76 4.34 -7.70 26.84
CA ARG A 76 5.62 -7.50 27.54
C ARG A 76 6.17 -8.79 28.12
N ALA A 77 5.33 -9.61 28.75
CA ALA A 77 5.75 -10.90 29.30
C ALA A 77 6.32 -11.82 28.20
N HIS A 78 5.61 -11.93 27.07
CA HIS A 78 6.07 -12.73 25.92
C HIS A 78 7.41 -12.22 25.34
N HIS A 79 7.59 -10.90 25.23
CA HIS A 79 8.87 -10.34 24.78
C HIS A 79 10.01 -10.59 25.78
N ALA A 80 9.75 -10.48 27.09
CA ALA A 80 10.77 -10.75 28.11
C ALA A 80 11.21 -12.22 28.12
N GLU A 81 10.31 -13.16 27.82
CA GLU A 81 10.67 -14.58 27.66
C GLU A 81 11.55 -14.81 26.44
N ARG A 82 11.24 -14.18 25.30
CA ARG A 82 12.05 -14.30 24.08
C ARG A 82 13.45 -13.73 24.23
N VAL A 83 13.62 -12.62 24.93
CA VAL A 83 14.94 -12.04 25.22
C VAL A 83 15.76 -12.98 26.12
N LYS A 84 15.16 -13.57 27.15
CA LYS A 84 15.84 -14.53 28.04
C LYS A 84 16.20 -15.86 27.36
N VAL A 85 15.59 -16.20 26.23
CA VAL A 85 15.94 -17.38 25.43
C VAL A 85 17.16 -17.09 24.56
N ASP A 86 17.26 -15.86 24.04
CA ASP A 86 18.41 -15.39 23.25
C ASP A 86 19.68 -15.28 24.12
N GLU A 87 19.55 -14.79 25.36
CA GLU A 87 20.67 -14.65 26.31
C GLU A 87 21.17 -15.98 26.92
N ARG A 88 20.45 -17.09 26.73
CA ARG A 88 20.83 -18.43 27.26
C ARG A 88 21.44 -19.35 26.20
N GLY A 89 21.61 -18.85 24.97
CA GLY A 89 22.15 -19.58 23.83
C GLY A 89 23.58 -19.21 23.40
N ASP A 90 24.29 -18.37 24.18
CA ASP A 90 25.71 -18.01 24.00
C ASP A 90 26.56 -18.58 25.14
#